data_AF-A0A0K8VY43-F1
#
_entry.id   AF-A0A0K8VY43-F1
#
_cell.length_a   1.000
_cell.length_b   1.000
_cell.length_c   1.000
_cell.angle_alpha   90.00
_cell.angle_beta   90.00
_cell.angle_gamma   90.00
#
_symmetry.space_group_name_H-M   'P 1'
#
loop_
_entity.id
_entity.type
_entity.pdbx_description
1 polymer ?
#
loop_
_entity_poly.entity_id
_entity_poly.type
_entity_poly.pdbx_seq_one_letter_code
_entity_poly.pdbx_strand_id
1 'polypeptide(L)'
;MPTFLRTQEFDKLLVAFRSAELPAPNALKATSDIQRTGKCNKQANSSMKQNVPNGKAIKRGDRLLTEKPFAFVLQARYRKERCDNCLQSCKVLKCANCQYVYYCSRDCQMQGWVLHKIECPFLKRIYPRNVPDAARMLCKLIIKLDKGGDLVRGYYTETCSRRFRDMMSHYAEIKNDARRLEHLESLYGVLQEMMGDSVIVPNLTELTSIYGRV
;
A
#
# COMPACT_ATOMS: atom_id res chain seq x y z
N MET A 1 -7.59 20.60 -15.96
CA MET A 1 -6.30 19.93 -15.75
C MET A 1 -6.58 18.49 -15.36
N PRO A 2 -6.32 17.50 -16.22
CA PRO A 2 -6.50 16.09 -15.86
C PRO A 2 -5.54 15.74 -14.72
N THR A 3 -6.07 15.17 -13.65
CA THR A 3 -5.32 14.71 -12.48
C THR A 3 -4.53 13.43 -12.81
N PHE A 4 -3.38 13.19 -12.19
CA PHE A 4 -2.55 11.98 -12.28
C PHE A 4 -3.35 10.67 -12.11
N LEU A 5 -4.44 10.70 -11.34
CA LEU A 5 -5.38 9.58 -11.17
C LEU A 5 -6.45 9.44 -12.28
N ARG A 6 -6.48 10.35 -13.26
CA ARG A 6 -7.43 10.38 -14.41
C ARG A 6 -6.76 10.18 -15.77
N THR A 7 -5.43 10.31 -15.88
CA THR A 7 -4.70 10.16 -17.16
C THR A 7 -4.41 8.69 -17.53
N GLN A 8 -4.85 7.73 -16.72
CA GLN A 8 -4.71 6.31 -17.03
C GLN A 8 -5.74 5.93 -18.10
N GLU A 9 -5.31 5.98 -19.36
CA GLU A 9 -5.98 5.42 -20.53
C GLU A 9 -6.49 4.01 -20.22
N PHE A 10 -7.81 3.90 -20.06
CA PHE A 10 -8.53 2.72 -19.60
C PHE A 10 -8.25 1.48 -20.45
N ASP A 11 -7.96 1.66 -21.74
CA ASP A 11 -7.86 0.58 -22.71
C ASP A 11 -6.49 -0.10 -22.75
N LYS A 12 -5.41 0.59 -22.36
CA LYS A 12 -4.04 0.02 -22.39
C LYS A 12 -3.75 -0.89 -21.19
N LEU A 13 -4.42 -0.68 -20.05
CA LEU A 13 -4.21 -1.44 -18.81
C LEU A 13 -5.00 -2.76 -18.77
N LEU A 14 -6.14 -2.83 -19.45
CA LEU A 14 -6.99 -4.03 -19.54
C LEU A 14 -6.29 -5.21 -20.22
N VAL A 15 -5.36 -4.93 -21.15
CA VAL A 15 -4.57 -5.94 -21.86
C VAL A 15 -3.52 -6.59 -20.95
N ALA A 16 -2.95 -5.85 -19.99
CA ALA A 16 -1.89 -6.35 -19.10
C ALA A 16 -2.43 -7.24 -17.96
N PHE A 17 -3.69 -7.07 -17.56
CA PHE A 17 -4.28 -7.83 -16.44
C PHE A 17 -4.95 -9.15 -16.85
N ARG A 18 -5.20 -9.40 -18.15
CA ARG A 18 -5.80 -10.66 -18.62
C ARG A 18 -4.87 -11.87 -18.56
N SER A 19 -3.57 -11.68 -18.31
CA SER A 19 -2.57 -12.75 -18.34
C SER A 19 -2.20 -13.33 -16.96
N ALA A 20 -2.86 -12.91 -15.88
CA ALA A 20 -2.61 -13.41 -14.53
C ALA A 20 -3.86 -14.11 -13.98
N GLU A 21 -3.97 -15.42 -14.19
CA GLU A 21 -4.99 -16.25 -13.56
C GLU A 21 -4.70 -16.44 -12.07
N LEU A 22 -5.71 -16.21 -11.23
CA LEU A 22 -5.71 -16.57 -9.81
C LEU A 22 -6.28 -17.98 -9.64
N PRO A 23 -5.70 -18.85 -8.80
CA PRO A 23 -6.25 -20.17 -8.55
C PRO A 23 -7.53 -20.10 -7.69
N ALA A 24 -8.49 -20.97 -8.02
CA ALA A 24 -9.82 -21.01 -7.43
C ALA A 24 -9.85 -21.48 -5.95
N PRO A 25 -10.82 -21.03 -5.14
CA PRO A 25 -10.96 -21.43 -3.75
C PRO A 25 -11.70 -22.78 -3.62
N ASN A 26 -11.08 -23.74 -2.94
CA ASN A 26 -11.72 -25.01 -2.58
C ASN A 26 -12.67 -24.84 -1.38
N ALA A 27 -13.83 -25.48 -1.54
CA ALA A 27 -14.98 -25.46 -0.63
C ALA A 27 -14.73 -26.22 0.68
N LEU A 28 -15.27 -25.72 1.79
CA LEU A 28 -15.52 -26.50 3.01
C LEU A 28 -16.87 -26.09 3.63
N LYS A 29 -17.66 -27.14 3.90
CA LYS A 29 -19.10 -27.17 4.11
C LYS A 29 -19.57 -26.55 5.42
N ALA A 30 -20.76 -25.95 5.36
CA ALA A 30 -21.55 -25.53 6.51
C ALA A 30 -22.10 -26.73 7.29
N THR A 31 -22.15 -26.61 8.62
CA THR A 31 -23.14 -27.32 9.45
C THR A 31 -23.67 -26.36 10.51
N SER A 32 -24.98 -26.47 10.70
CA SER A 32 -25.87 -25.66 11.53
C SER A 32 -25.90 -26.13 12.98
N ASP A 33 -26.71 -25.46 13.79
CA ASP A 33 -27.25 -25.85 15.11
C ASP A 33 -26.62 -25.08 16.29
N ILE A 34 -27.33 -24.56 17.31
CA ILE A 34 -28.75 -24.46 17.66
C ILE A 34 -28.84 -23.50 18.88
N GLN A 35 -30.00 -22.86 19.04
CA GLN A 35 -30.70 -22.35 20.25
C GLN A 35 -30.03 -21.49 21.35
N ARG A 36 -30.73 -20.36 21.57
CA ARG A 36 -30.74 -19.46 22.74
C ARG A 36 -31.34 -20.13 23.98
N THR A 37 -30.94 -19.67 25.18
CA THR A 37 -31.85 -19.19 26.26
C THR A 37 -31.06 -18.37 27.31
N GLY A 38 -31.72 -17.45 28.03
CA GLY A 38 -31.21 -16.82 29.25
C GLY A 38 -30.98 -15.29 29.22
N LYS A 39 -31.91 -14.52 29.80
CA LYS A 39 -31.94 -13.04 29.93
C LYS A 39 -31.26 -12.56 31.24
N CYS A 40 -30.71 -11.33 31.28
CA CYS A 40 -31.23 -10.25 32.15
C CYS A 40 -30.68 -8.82 31.83
N ASN A 41 -31.63 -7.87 31.78
CA ASN A 41 -31.70 -6.39 31.81
C ASN A 41 -30.43 -5.51 31.79
N LYS A 42 -30.29 -4.46 30.95
CA LYS A 42 -31.13 -3.32 30.47
C LYS A 42 -30.82 -2.02 31.23
N GLN A 43 -30.25 -1.06 30.50
CA GLN A 43 -30.47 0.41 30.54
C GLN A 43 -29.60 1.00 29.40
N ALA A 44 -30.05 0.97 28.14
CA ALA A 44 -30.94 1.90 27.44
C ALA A 44 -30.31 3.29 27.20
N ASN A 45 -29.80 3.49 25.97
CA ASN A 45 -29.81 4.78 25.27
C ASN A 45 -30.35 4.54 23.85
N SER A 46 -31.56 5.05 23.60
CA SER A 46 -32.21 5.20 22.29
C SER A 46 -31.46 6.31 21.52
N SER A 47 -31.06 6.19 20.26
CA SER A 47 -31.91 5.94 19.09
C SER A 47 -31.00 5.78 17.86
N MET A 48 -30.83 4.55 17.36
CA MET A 48 -30.47 4.26 15.95
C MET A 48 -30.61 2.75 15.80
N LYS A 49 -31.80 2.30 15.39
CA LYS A 49 -32.03 0.91 15.00
C LYS A 49 -31.26 0.66 13.71
N GLN A 50 -30.04 0.17 13.81
CA GLN A 50 -29.43 -0.54 12.70
C GLN A 50 -29.73 -2.03 12.87
N ASN A 51 -30.45 -2.58 11.90
CA ASN A 51 -30.57 -4.02 11.69
C ASN A 51 -29.14 -4.57 11.53
N VAL A 52 -28.58 -5.11 12.61
CA VAL A 52 -27.31 -5.85 12.53
C VAL A 52 -27.63 -7.20 11.90
N PRO A 53 -27.14 -7.50 10.68
CA PRO A 53 -27.30 -8.82 10.09
C PRO A 53 -26.67 -9.85 11.02
N ASN A 54 -27.21 -11.07 10.96
CA ASN A 54 -26.90 -12.21 11.82
C ASN A 54 -25.41 -12.64 11.70
N GLY A 55 -24.50 -11.87 12.28
CA GLY A 55 -23.07 -12.09 12.23
C GLY A 55 -22.66 -13.21 13.18
N LYS A 56 -21.78 -14.10 12.70
CA LYS A 56 -21.14 -15.13 13.53
C LYS A 56 -20.48 -14.47 14.74
N ALA A 57 -20.72 -15.01 15.94
CA ALA A 57 -20.15 -14.47 17.16
C ALA A 57 -18.60 -14.52 17.11
N ILE A 58 -17.96 -13.35 17.19
CA ILE A 58 -16.51 -13.20 17.25
C ILE A 58 -16.04 -13.52 18.66
N LYS A 59 -15.09 -14.46 18.78
CA LYS A 59 -14.46 -14.84 20.05
C LYS A 59 -13.14 -14.11 20.25
N ARG A 60 -12.66 -14.07 21.49
CA ARG A 60 -11.33 -13.56 21.81
C ARG A 60 -10.29 -14.40 21.07
N GLY A 61 -9.37 -13.73 20.37
CA GLY A 61 -8.33 -14.37 19.56
C GLY A 61 -8.72 -14.62 18.10
N ASP A 62 -9.97 -14.36 17.71
CA ASP A 62 -10.38 -14.53 16.31
C ASP A 62 -9.71 -13.51 15.40
N ARG A 63 -9.21 -14.01 14.26
CA ARG A 63 -8.63 -13.18 13.21
C ARG A 63 -9.75 -12.62 12.34
N LEU A 64 -9.97 -11.31 12.45
CA LEU A 64 -11.03 -10.60 11.72
C LEU A 64 -10.65 -10.32 10.26
N LEU A 65 -9.43 -9.88 10.02
CA LEU A 65 -8.94 -9.46 8.71
C LEU A 65 -7.45 -9.77 8.57
N THR A 66 -7.05 -10.21 7.38
CA THR A 66 -5.65 -10.27 6.96
C THR A 66 -5.54 -9.54 5.63
N GLU A 67 -4.62 -8.59 5.54
CA GLU A 67 -4.38 -7.85 4.30
C GLU A 67 -2.89 -7.79 4.01
N LYS A 68 -2.53 -7.80 2.72
CA LYS A 68 -1.17 -7.50 2.29
C LYS A 68 -0.99 -5.97 2.22
N PRO A 69 0.13 -5.42 2.68
CA PRO A 69 0.35 -3.97 2.62
C PRO A 69 0.26 -3.48 1.17
N PHE A 70 -0.39 -2.33 0.97
CA PHE A 70 -0.48 -1.71 -0.35
C PHE A 70 0.91 -1.35 -0.88
N ALA A 71 1.75 -0.77 -0.03
CA ALA A 71 3.18 -0.57 -0.25
C ALA A 71 3.90 -0.64 1.09
N PHE A 72 5.20 -0.92 1.08
CA PHE A 72 6.05 -0.87 2.27
C PHE A 72 7.50 -0.61 1.87
N VAL A 73 8.28 -0.10 2.83
CA VAL A 73 9.72 0.12 2.70
C VAL A 73 10.43 -0.40 3.95
N LEU A 74 11.56 -1.09 3.74
CA LEU A 74 12.46 -1.43 4.83
C LEU A 74 13.25 -0.20 5.27
N GLN A 75 13.25 0.07 6.58
CA GLN A 75 13.98 1.21 7.15
C GLN A 75 15.47 1.14 6.82
N ALA A 76 16.08 2.29 6.58
CA ALA A 76 17.47 2.40 6.12
C ALA A 76 18.47 1.64 6.99
N ARG A 77 18.28 1.71 8.31
CA ARG A 77 19.14 1.05 9.31
C ARG A 77 19.17 -0.48 9.19
N TYR A 78 18.18 -1.12 8.56
CA TYR A 78 18.09 -2.59 8.47
C TYR A 78 18.45 -3.17 7.10
N ARG A 79 18.81 -2.37 6.09
CA ARG A 79 19.01 -2.85 4.71
C ARG A 79 20.03 -3.98 4.57
N LYS A 80 21.06 -4.02 5.42
CA LYS A 80 22.11 -5.06 5.38
C LYS A 80 21.80 -6.31 6.21
N GLU A 81 20.68 -6.30 6.93
CA GLU A 81 20.32 -7.32 7.93
C GLU A 81 18.96 -7.96 7.68
N ARG A 82 18.14 -7.33 6.83
CA ARG A 82 16.78 -7.76 6.51
C ARG A 82 16.52 -7.69 5.02
N CYS A 83 15.69 -8.62 4.53
CA CYS A 83 15.29 -8.64 3.14
C CYS A 83 14.31 -7.50 2.82
N ASP A 84 14.54 -6.76 1.74
CA ASP A 84 13.64 -5.70 1.22
C ASP A 84 12.28 -6.23 0.73
N ASN A 85 12.12 -7.55 0.55
CA ASN A 85 10.85 -8.17 0.12
C ASN A 85 10.09 -8.82 1.28
N CYS A 86 10.69 -9.78 1.99
CA CYS A 86 9.99 -10.53 3.04
C CYS A 86 10.22 -10.00 4.47
N LEU A 87 11.08 -8.98 4.64
CA LEU A 87 11.41 -8.33 5.92
C LEU A 87 12.08 -9.22 6.97
N GLN A 88 12.32 -10.49 6.66
CA GLN A 88 12.98 -11.44 7.55
C GLN A 88 14.42 -11.02 7.82
N SER A 89 14.85 -11.19 9.07
CA SER A 89 16.24 -10.97 9.47
C SER A 89 17.07 -12.20 9.11
N CYS A 90 18.04 -12.00 8.23
CA CYS A 90 18.87 -13.07 7.68
C CYS A 90 20.06 -12.48 6.92
N LYS A 91 20.97 -13.35 6.46
CA LYS A 91 21.99 -12.95 5.50
C LYS A 91 21.32 -12.54 4.19
N VAL A 92 21.68 -11.35 3.70
CA VAL A 92 21.10 -10.79 2.48
C VAL A 92 22.17 -10.47 1.44
N LEU A 93 21.76 -10.51 0.18
CA LEU A 93 22.58 -10.21 -0.99
C LEU A 93 22.09 -8.91 -1.63
N LYS A 94 23.04 -8.03 -1.94
CA LYS A 94 22.78 -6.74 -2.57
C LYS A 94 22.34 -6.92 -4.01
N CYS A 95 21.35 -6.16 -4.46
CA CYS A 95 21.04 -6.06 -5.89
C CYS A 95 22.25 -5.49 -6.64
N ALA A 96 22.78 -6.24 -7.62
CA ALA A 96 23.99 -5.86 -8.33
C ALA A 96 23.84 -4.55 -9.15
N ASN A 97 22.62 -4.24 -9.63
CA ASN A 97 22.39 -3.10 -10.51
C ASN A 97 22.28 -1.77 -9.75
N CYS A 98 21.37 -1.66 -8.77
CA CYS A 98 21.20 -0.41 -8.00
C CYS A 98 22.12 -0.30 -6.80
N GLN A 99 22.67 -1.42 -6.33
CA GLN A 99 23.51 -1.49 -5.13
C GLN A 99 22.84 -0.95 -3.84
N TYR A 100 21.51 -0.86 -3.81
CA TYR A 100 20.78 -0.20 -2.73
C TYR A 100 19.91 -1.14 -1.91
N VAL A 101 19.19 -2.05 -2.57
CA VAL A 101 18.27 -3.01 -1.94
C VAL A 101 18.91 -4.37 -1.77
N TYR A 102 18.43 -5.15 -0.81
CA TYR A 102 18.99 -6.44 -0.43
C TYR A 102 17.92 -7.52 -0.33
N TYR A 103 18.23 -8.73 -0.77
CA TYR A 103 17.31 -9.87 -0.77
C TYR A 103 17.95 -11.09 -0.12
N CYS A 104 17.16 -11.90 0.58
CA CYS A 104 17.66 -13.15 1.18
C CYS A 104 17.86 -14.27 0.16
N SER A 105 17.15 -14.23 -0.97
CA SER A 105 17.21 -15.24 -2.02
C SER A 105 16.84 -14.66 -3.39
N ARG A 106 17.16 -15.42 -4.45
CA ARG A 106 16.72 -15.12 -5.81
C ARG A 106 15.20 -15.04 -5.91
N ASP A 107 14.47 -15.89 -5.18
CA ASP A 107 13.00 -15.89 -5.18
C ASP A 107 12.44 -14.59 -4.59
N CYS A 108 13.00 -14.12 -3.47
CA CYS A 108 12.61 -12.82 -2.90
C CYS A 108 12.96 -11.65 -3.82
N GLN A 109 14.08 -11.73 -4.54
CA GLN A 109 14.41 -10.74 -5.57
C GLN A 109 13.40 -10.75 -6.71
N MET A 110 13.01 -11.94 -7.22
CA MET A 110 12.04 -12.08 -8.30
C MET A 110 10.65 -11.59 -7.90
N GLN A 111 10.19 -11.92 -6.69
CA GLN A 111 8.92 -11.42 -6.15
C GLN A 111 8.93 -9.88 -6.01
N GLY A 112 10.01 -9.31 -5.49
CA GLY A 112 10.19 -7.86 -5.38
C GLY A 112 10.37 -7.15 -6.73
N TRP A 113 10.80 -7.89 -7.78
CA TRP A 113 11.17 -7.33 -9.08
C TRP A 113 10.01 -6.62 -9.78
N VAL A 114 8.76 -7.03 -9.55
CA VAL A 114 7.56 -6.43 -10.17
C VAL A 114 7.50 -4.90 -9.99
N LEU A 115 7.86 -4.43 -8.79
CA LEU A 115 8.00 -3.00 -8.48
C LEU A 115 9.46 -2.54 -8.60
N HIS A 116 10.40 -3.34 -8.11
CA HIS A 116 11.81 -2.94 -8.06
C HIS A 116 12.40 -2.71 -9.45
N LYS A 117 11.92 -3.36 -10.52
CA LYS A 117 12.39 -3.12 -11.90
C LYS A 117 12.33 -1.64 -12.29
N ILE A 118 11.32 -0.91 -11.81
CA ILE A 118 11.14 0.54 -12.08
C ILE A 118 11.91 1.37 -11.07
N GLU A 119 11.89 1.00 -9.78
CA GLU A 119 12.61 1.71 -8.73
C GLU A 119 14.14 1.59 -8.85
N CYS A 120 14.64 0.48 -9.41
CA CYS A 120 16.06 0.13 -9.51
C CYS A 120 16.92 1.22 -10.19
N PRO A 121 16.58 1.73 -11.39
CA PRO A 121 17.33 2.83 -12.00
C PRO A 121 17.32 4.12 -11.15
N PHE A 122 16.24 4.40 -10.40
CA PHE A 122 16.15 5.58 -9.55
C PHE A 122 17.09 5.50 -8.36
N LEU A 123 17.13 4.34 -7.71
CA LEU A 123 18.06 4.07 -6.62
C LEU A 123 19.52 4.05 -7.10
N LYS A 124 19.77 3.53 -8.31
CA LYS A 124 21.10 3.55 -8.93
C LYS A 124 21.61 4.99 -9.14
N ARG A 125 20.71 5.91 -9.52
CA ARG A 125 21.03 7.32 -9.77
C ARG A 125 21.46 8.08 -8.51
N ILE A 126 20.82 7.82 -7.37
CA ILE A 126 21.13 8.50 -6.10
C ILE A 126 22.30 7.85 -5.33
N TYR A 127 22.55 6.56 -5.54
CA TYR A 127 23.65 5.85 -4.90
C TYR A 127 24.99 6.58 -5.12
N PRO A 128 25.82 6.80 -4.07
CA PRO A 128 25.81 6.13 -2.76
C PRO A 128 25.00 6.83 -1.65
N ARG A 129 24.26 7.91 -1.95
CA ARG A 129 23.49 8.62 -0.92
C ARG A 129 22.31 7.78 -0.42
N ASN A 130 22.01 7.92 0.86
CA ASN A 130 20.84 7.30 1.47
C ASN A 130 19.60 8.12 1.15
N VAL A 131 18.62 7.48 0.50
CA VAL A 131 17.27 8.03 0.32
C VAL A 131 16.54 7.97 1.66
N PRO A 132 15.89 9.07 2.10
CA PRO A 132 14.96 9.07 3.22
C PRO A 132 13.86 8.01 3.02
N ASP A 133 13.52 7.26 4.06
CA ASP A 133 12.56 6.15 3.95
C ASP A 133 11.17 6.64 3.51
N ALA A 134 10.76 7.84 3.91
CA ALA A 134 9.53 8.49 3.47
C ALA A 134 9.53 8.79 1.95
N ALA A 135 10.64 9.31 1.41
CA ALA A 135 10.77 9.56 -0.03
C ALA A 135 10.70 8.24 -0.81
N ARG A 136 11.36 7.18 -0.32
CA ARG A 136 11.28 5.85 -0.95
C ARG A 136 9.87 5.27 -0.88
N MET A 137 9.13 5.50 0.21
CA MET A 137 7.73 5.08 0.33
C MET A 137 6.84 5.81 -0.68
N LEU A 138 6.98 7.13 -0.80
CA LEU A 138 6.28 7.93 -1.81
C LEU A 138 6.62 7.47 -3.23
N CYS A 139 7.89 7.19 -3.53
CA CYS A 139 8.32 6.65 -4.82
C CYS A 139 7.58 5.33 -5.16
N LYS A 140 7.53 4.38 -4.22
CA LYS A 140 6.77 3.13 -4.42
C LYS A 140 5.27 3.36 -4.62
N LEU A 141 4.68 4.30 -3.89
CA LEU A 141 3.26 4.65 -4.05
C LEU A 141 3.00 5.27 -5.43
N ILE A 142 3.83 6.23 -5.87
CA ILE A 142 3.71 6.85 -7.19
C ILE A 142 3.78 5.79 -8.30
N ILE A 143 4.79 4.92 -8.27
CA ILE A 143 4.94 3.81 -9.24
C ILE A 143 3.72 2.88 -9.22
N LYS A 144 3.21 2.55 -8.02
CA LYS A 144 2.06 1.64 -7.91
C LYS A 144 0.77 2.30 -8.38
N LEU A 145 0.56 3.58 -8.08
CA LEU A 145 -0.60 4.33 -8.49
C LEU A 145 -0.61 4.52 -10.01
N ASP A 146 0.51 4.87 -10.62
CA ASP A 146 0.70 4.99 -12.07
C ASP A 146 0.28 3.70 -12.82
N LYS A 147 0.55 2.54 -12.22
CA LYS A 147 0.16 1.23 -12.74
C LYS A 147 -1.28 0.79 -12.43
N GLY A 148 -2.17 1.72 -12.14
CA GLY A 148 -3.57 1.40 -11.79
C GLY A 148 -3.75 0.84 -10.38
N GLY A 149 -2.79 1.07 -9.48
CA GLY A 149 -2.92 0.66 -8.07
C GLY A 149 -4.15 1.23 -7.38
N ASP A 150 -4.66 2.37 -7.84
CA ASP A 150 -5.88 2.99 -7.33
C ASP A 150 -7.16 2.25 -7.76
N LEU A 151 -7.10 1.38 -8.76
CA LEU A 151 -8.20 0.49 -9.14
C LEU A 151 -8.30 -0.73 -8.22
N VAL A 152 -7.24 -1.03 -7.45
CA VAL A 152 -7.19 -2.15 -6.53
C VAL A 152 -8.08 -1.87 -5.32
N ARG A 153 -9.00 -2.79 -5.05
CA ARG A 153 -9.91 -2.74 -3.89
C ARG A 153 -9.40 -3.67 -2.78
N GLY A 154 -9.22 -3.11 -1.58
CA GLY A 154 -9.09 -3.87 -0.34
C GLY A 154 -10.49 -4.11 0.24
N TYR A 155 -10.89 -5.36 0.34
CA TYR A 155 -12.18 -5.76 0.91
C TYR A 155 -12.01 -6.08 2.39
N TYR A 156 -12.88 -5.50 3.22
CA TYR A 156 -12.96 -5.82 4.66
C TYR A 156 -14.25 -6.59 5.00
N THR A 157 -15.25 -6.59 4.11
CA THR A 157 -16.38 -7.53 4.09
C THR A 157 -16.68 -7.93 2.64
N GLU A 158 -17.67 -8.81 2.44
CA GLU A 158 -18.13 -9.21 1.09
C GLU A 158 -18.63 -8.02 0.25
N THR A 159 -19.18 -7.00 0.89
CA THR A 159 -19.81 -5.85 0.22
C THR A 159 -19.05 -4.54 0.43
N CYS A 160 -18.17 -4.48 1.43
CA CYS A 160 -17.48 -3.25 1.80
C CYS A 160 -16.01 -3.33 1.39
N SER A 161 -15.59 -2.36 0.58
CA SER A 161 -14.24 -2.22 0.07
C SER A 161 -13.75 -0.79 0.13
N ARG A 162 -12.43 -0.62 -0.01
CA ARG A 162 -11.76 0.67 -0.11
C ARG A 162 -10.67 0.62 -1.16
N ARG A 163 -10.44 1.74 -1.82
CA ARG A 163 -9.29 1.98 -2.71
C ARG A 163 -8.35 2.98 -2.07
N PHE A 164 -7.22 3.21 -2.73
CA PHE A 164 -6.26 4.22 -2.27
C PHE A 164 -6.90 5.61 -2.21
N ARG A 165 -7.61 6.03 -3.27
CA ARG A 165 -8.28 7.35 -3.31
C ARG A 165 -9.32 7.58 -2.22
N ASP A 166 -9.89 6.51 -1.67
CA ASP A 166 -10.95 6.57 -0.65
C ASP A 166 -10.36 6.90 0.75
N MET A 167 -9.03 6.89 0.90
CA MET A 167 -8.35 7.32 2.13
C MET A 167 -8.38 8.84 2.30
N MET A 168 -8.47 9.30 3.56
CA MET A 168 -8.38 10.71 3.92
C MET A 168 -7.00 11.25 3.56
N SER A 169 -6.95 12.38 2.87
CA SER A 169 -5.68 12.98 2.43
C SER A 169 -5.08 13.97 3.39
N HIS A 170 -5.82 14.41 4.42
CA HIS A 170 -5.42 15.49 5.33
C HIS A 170 -4.79 16.70 4.63
N TYR A 171 -5.26 16.99 3.41
CA TYR A 171 -4.60 17.94 2.50
C TYR A 171 -4.60 19.35 3.09
N ALA A 172 -5.73 19.78 3.66
CA ALA A 172 -5.86 21.11 4.24
C ALA A 172 -4.96 21.27 5.46
N GLU A 173 -4.90 20.25 6.31
CA GLU A 173 -4.09 20.22 7.52
C GLU A 173 -2.59 20.25 7.19
N ILE A 174 -2.15 19.52 6.16
CA ILE A 174 -0.75 19.56 5.70
C ILE A 174 -0.43 20.92 5.06
N LYS A 175 -1.31 21.44 4.22
CA LYS A 175 -1.10 22.73 3.54
C LYS A 175 -1.00 23.89 4.53
N ASN A 176 -1.73 23.82 5.64
CA ASN A 176 -1.76 24.87 6.66
C ASN A 176 -0.70 24.68 7.76
N ASP A 177 0.08 23.60 7.73
CA ASP A 177 1.19 23.34 8.66
C ASP A 177 2.53 23.54 7.93
N ALA A 178 3.20 24.66 8.23
CA ALA A 178 4.46 25.04 7.59
C ALA A 178 5.55 23.98 7.71
N ARG A 179 5.65 23.28 8.85
CA ARG A 179 6.69 22.25 9.07
C ARG A 179 6.42 21.02 8.23
N ARG A 180 5.15 20.60 8.14
CA ARG A 180 4.77 19.46 7.29
C ARG A 180 4.95 19.77 5.81
N LEU A 181 4.63 20.99 5.40
CA LEU A 181 4.82 21.42 4.01
C LEU A 181 6.30 21.49 3.65
N GLU A 182 7.14 22.11 4.48
CA GLU A 182 8.60 22.14 4.27
C GLU A 182 9.20 20.73 4.20
N HIS A 183 8.75 19.83 5.08
CA HIS A 183 9.17 18.43 5.02
C HIS A 183 8.76 17.78 3.69
N LEU A 184 7.51 17.98 3.25
CA LEU A 184 7.05 17.45 1.96
C LEU A 184 7.82 18.02 0.77
N GLU A 185 8.13 19.32 0.78
CA GLU A 185 8.94 19.96 -0.27
C GLU A 185 10.35 19.36 -0.33
N SER A 186 10.96 19.08 0.84
CA SER A 186 12.25 18.38 0.91
C SER A 186 12.18 16.97 0.30
N LEU A 187 11.10 16.22 0.57
CA LEU A 187 10.87 14.90 -0.03
C LEU A 187 10.61 15.01 -1.54
N TYR A 188 9.91 16.05 -1.99
CA TYR A 188 9.64 16.30 -3.40
C TYR A 188 10.92 16.55 -4.18
N GLY A 189 11.84 17.36 -3.65
CA GLY A 189 13.16 17.56 -4.26
C GLY A 189 13.95 16.26 -4.41
N VAL A 190 13.95 15.41 -3.38
CA VAL A 190 14.57 14.07 -3.45
C VAL A 190 13.91 13.21 -4.52
N LEU A 191 12.58 13.20 -4.60
CA LEU A 191 11.83 12.43 -5.60
C LEU A 191 12.14 12.89 -7.03
N GLN A 192 12.18 14.19 -7.28
CA GLN A 192 12.56 14.76 -8.57
C GLN A 192 13.97 14.32 -8.99
N GLU A 193 14.93 14.41 -8.05
CA GLU A 193 16.31 13.96 -8.29
C GLU A 193 16.40 12.46 -8.61
N MET A 194 15.71 11.60 -7.84
CA MET A 194 15.81 10.15 -8.08
C MET A 194 15.01 9.65 -9.27
N MET A 195 13.82 10.17 -9.53
CA MET A 195 12.94 9.66 -10.57
C MET A 195 13.36 10.21 -11.95
N GLY A 196 13.85 11.46 -11.99
CA GLY A 196 14.25 12.13 -13.23
C GLY A 196 13.13 12.10 -14.28
N ASP A 197 13.49 12.08 -15.56
CA ASP A 197 12.52 12.11 -16.67
C ASP A 197 11.81 10.77 -16.94
N SER A 198 12.16 9.72 -16.18
CA SER A 198 11.71 8.36 -16.46
C SER A 198 10.28 8.07 -16.00
N VAL A 199 9.79 8.82 -15.01
CA VAL A 199 8.42 8.72 -14.48
C VAL A 199 7.94 10.12 -14.15
N ILE A 200 6.70 10.44 -14.51
CA ILE A 200 6.07 11.71 -14.16
C ILE A 200 5.87 11.73 -12.65
N VAL A 201 6.69 12.52 -11.94
CA VAL A 201 6.44 12.83 -10.54
C VAL A 201 5.18 13.71 -10.48
N PRO A 202 4.16 13.36 -9.67
CA PRO A 202 2.98 14.20 -9.53
C PRO A 202 3.36 15.61 -9.08
N ASN A 203 2.58 16.60 -9.49
CA ASN A 203 2.81 17.97 -9.02
C ASN A 203 2.60 18.05 -7.50
N LEU A 204 3.09 19.13 -6.87
CA LEU A 204 3.06 19.27 -5.41
C LEU A 204 1.66 19.15 -4.81
N THR A 205 0.60 19.59 -5.50
CA THR A 205 -0.78 19.46 -5.02
C THR A 205 -1.21 17.99 -4.95
N GLU A 206 -0.92 17.22 -6.00
CA GLU A 206 -1.23 15.80 -6.05
C GLU A 206 -0.36 15.01 -5.08
N LEU A 207 0.92 15.35 -4.98
CA LEU A 207 1.83 14.72 -4.05
C LEU A 207 1.43 14.99 -2.59
N THR A 208 0.96 16.20 -2.26
CA THR A 208 0.41 16.51 -0.92
C THR A 208 -0.77 15.60 -0.60
N SER A 209 -1.64 15.39 -1.59
CA SER A 209 -2.78 14.49 -1.47
C SER A 209 -2.35 13.04 -1.24
N ILE A 210 -1.32 12.56 -1.96
CA ILE A 210 -0.76 11.21 -1.77
C ILE A 210 -0.11 11.10 -0.38
N TYR A 211 0.74 12.08 -0.02
CA TYR A 211 1.50 12.11 1.22
C TYR A 211 0.60 12.03 2.46
N GLY A 212 -0.50 12.77 2.52
CA GLY A 212 -1.38 12.69 3.67
C GLY A 212 -2.31 11.47 3.70
N ARG A 213 -2.28 10.60 2.68
CA ARG A 213 -2.90 9.26 2.72
C ARG A 213 -1.94 8.16 3.19
N VAL A 214 -0.66 8.49 3.39
CA VAL A 214 0.39 7.59 3.90
C VAL A 214 0.40 7.61 5.42
#